data_AF-A0A5E4G552-F1
#
_entry.id   AF-A0A5E4G552-F1
#
_cell.length_a   1.000
_cell.length_b   1.000
_cell.length_c   1.000
_cell.angle_alpha   90.00
_cell.angle_beta   90.00
_cell.angle_gamma   90.00
#
_symmetry.space_group_name_H-M   'P 1'
#
loop_
_entity.id
_entity.type
_entity.pdbx_description
1 polymer ?
#
loop_
_entity_poly.entity_id
_entity_poly.type
_entity_poly.pdbx_seq_one_letter_code
_entity_poly.pdbx_strand_id
1 'polypeptide(L)'
;KFFPIQKTNSLKRQMTTFSQKDTESLPQAWERFKDLLMLCPHHGFERWRVVSHFYDGLTPKDRQFIEMMCNGNFMYKDPEDAFDFLDEIAEKSHIWSTPNTFEPNSQKAKSSINPSNGGIYHLKEED
;
A
#
# COMPACT_ATOMS: atom_id res chain seq x y z
N LYS A 1 -31.22 13.91 -14.21
CA LYS A 1 -30.11 13.70 -15.17
C LYS A 1 -29.84 12.19 -15.22
N PHE A 2 -30.23 11.50 -16.27
CA PHE A 2 -30.06 10.04 -16.39
C PHE A 2 -28.64 9.74 -16.85
N PHE A 3 -27.89 8.98 -16.05
CA PHE A 3 -26.64 8.38 -16.51
C PHE A 3 -27.01 7.21 -17.44
N PRO A 4 -26.55 7.18 -18.69
CA PRO A 4 -26.88 6.08 -19.59
C PRO A 4 -26.39 4.76 -19.00
N ILE A 5 -27.28 3.76 -18.84
CA ILE A 5 -26.98 2.44 -18.27
C ILE A 5 -25.77 1.78 -18.96
N GLN A 6 -25.64 1.98 -20.27
CA GLN A 6 -24.52 1.49 -21.07
C GLN A 6 -23.16 2.06 -20.61
N LYS A 7 -23.10 3.34 -20.24
CA LYS A 7 -21.88 3.98 -19.70
C LYS A 7 -21.55 3.43 -18.32
N THR A 8 -22.55 3.27 -17.46
CA THR A 8 -22.40 2.65 -16.14
C THR A 8 -21.86 1.23 -16.25
N ASN A 9 -22.41 0.40 -17.15
CA ASN A 9 -21.94 -0.97 -17.34
C ASN A 9 -20.52 -1.05 -17.90
N SER A 10 -20.17 -0.15 -18.83
CA SER A 10 -18.80 -0.05 -19.35
C SER A 10 -17.79 0.32 -18.26
N LEU A 11 -18.11 1.29 -17.41
CA LEU A 11 -17.25 1.69 -16.29
C LEU A 11 -17.11 0.57 -15.25
N LYS A 12 -18.21 -0.11 -14.90
CA LYS A 12 -18.17 -1.31 -14.03
C LYS A 12 -17.25 -2.37 -14.60
N ARG A 13 -17.34 -2.65 -15.91
CA ARG A 13 -16.45 -3.61 -16.57
C ARG A 13 -14.99 -3.19 -16.42
N GLN A 14 -14.67 -1.93 -16.68
CA GLN A 14 -13.30 -1.41 -16.55
C GLN A 14 -12.76 -1.52 -15.12
N MET A 15 -13.58 -1.31 -14.10
CA MET A 15 -13.18 -1.56 -12.70
C MET A 15 -12.92 -3.05 -12.45
N THR A 16 -13.84 -3.93 -12.87
CA THR A 16 -13.72 -5.38 -12.62
C THR A 16 -12.58 -6.04 -13.39
N THR A 17 -12.25 -5.54 -14.58
CA THR A 17 -11.15 -6.02 -15.42
C THR A 17 -9.97 -5.07 -15.36
N PHE A 18 -9.86 -4.31 -14.26
CA PHE A 18 -8.74 -3.41 -14.08
C PHE A 18 -7.45 -4.23 -14.06
N SER A 19 -6.43 -3.69 -14.73
CA SER A 19 -5.09 -4.22 -14.69
C SER A 19 -4.12 -3.03 -14.70
N GLN A 20 -3.16 -3.06 -13.79
CA GLN A 20 -2.04 -2.17 -13.79
C GLN A 20 -1.17 -2.44 -15.02
N LYS A 21 -0.78 -1.40 -15.75
CA LYS A 21 0.13 -1.55 -16.90
C LYS A 21 1.58 -1.63 -16.42
N ASP A 22 2.42 -2.35 -17.15
CA ASP A 22 3.85 -2.50 -16.81
C ASP A 22 4.61 -1.15 -16.78
N THR A 23 4.11 -0.14 -17.47
CA THR A 23 4.68 1.22 -17.50
C THR A 23 4.16 2.14 -16.41
N GLU A 24 3.14 1.73 -15.65
CA GLU A 24 2.50 2.55 -14.62
C GLU A 24 3.04 2.17 -13.23
N SER A 25 3.39 3.18 -12.43
CA SER A 25 3.69 2.98 -11.01
C SER A 25 2.41 2.76 -10.20
N LEU A 26 2.52 2.18 -8.99
CA LEU A 26 1.40 2.00 -8.08
C LEU A 26 0.55 3.28 -7.87
N PRO A 27 1.14 4.48 -7.68
CA PRO A 27 0.35 5.71 -7.51
C PRO A 27 -0.46 6.06 -8.76
N GLN A 28 0.15 5.95 -9.94
CA GLN A 28 -0.54 6.22 -11.20
C GLN A 28 -1.68 5.22 -11.45
N ALA A 29 -1.47 3.95 -11.13
CA ALA A 29 -2.49 2.93 -11.21
C ALA A 29 -3.65 3.21 -10.24
N TRP A 30 -3.33 3.64 -9.01
CA TRP A 30 -4.33 3.96 -7.99
C TRP A 30 -5.16 5.20 -8.36
N GLU A 31 -4.52 6.28 -8.83
CA GLU A 31 -5.22 7.47 -9.34
C GLU A 31 -6.16 7.12 -10.49
N ARG A 32 -5.68 6.34 -11.48
CA ARG A 32 -6.51 5.88 -12.60
C ARG A 32 -7.71 5.06 -12.15
N PHE A 33 -7.57 4.27 -11.09
CA PHE A 33 -8.67 3.51 -10.52
C PHE A 33 -9.68 4.41 -9.80
N LYS A 34 -9.21 5.39 -9.02
CA LYS A 34 -10.07 6.40 -8.38
C LYS A 34 -10.86 7.23 -9.39
N ASP A 35 -10.26 7.58 -10.52
CA ASP A 35 -10.96 8.25 -11.62
C ASP A 35 -12.13 7.41 -12.15
N LEU A 36 -11.96 6.09 -12.30
CA LEU A 36 -13.05 5.20 -12.71
C LEU A 36 -14.19 5.17 -11.69
N LEU A 37 -13.87 5.22 -10.39
CA LEU A 37 -14.87 5.31 -9.32
C LEU A 37 -15.64 6.64 -9.37
N MET A 38 -14.93 7.76 -9.55
CA MET A 38 -15.53 9.09 -9.66
C MET A 38 -16.42 9.27 -10.88
N LEU A 39 -16.08 8.62 -12.00
CA LEU A 39 -16.89 8.63 -13.22
C LEU A 39 -18.19 7.81 -13.09
N CYS A 40 -18.27 6.92 -12.10
CA CYS A 40 -19.42 6.07 -11.87
C CYS A 40 -19.87 6.08 -10.40
N PRO A 41 -20.27 7.22 -9.80
CA PRO A 41 -20.56 7.30 -8.36
C PRO A 41 -21.73 6.39 -7.92
N HIS A 42 -22.58 5.97 -8.87
CA HIS A 42 -23.65 4.99 -8.67
C HIS A 42 -23.24 3.58 -9.10
N HIS A 43 -21.95 3.21 -8.99
CA HIS A 43 -21.45 1.91 -9.40
C HIS A 43 -22.06 0.75 -8.58
N GLY A 44 -22.53 1.02 -7.36
CA GLY A 44 -23.23 0.02 -6.53
C GLY A 44 -22.35 -1.17 -6.12
N PHE A 45 -21.04 -0.96 -6.09
CA PHE A 45 -20.10 -1.92 -5.52
C PHE A 45 -19.87 -1.55 -4.07
N GLU A 46 -19.90 -2.57 -3.22
CA GLU A 46 -19.42 -2.46 -1.84
C GLU A 46 -17.93 -2.09 -1.84
N ARG A 47 -17.52 -1.35 -0.81
CA ARG A 47 -16.14 -0.88 -0.63
C ARG A 47 -15.12 -2.01 -0.74
N TRP A 48 -15.40 -3.15 -0.09
CA TRP A 48 -14.51 -4.32 -0.11
C TRP A 48 -14.29 -4.87 -1.51
N ARG A 49 -15.33 -4.82 -2.36
CA ARG A 49 -15.26 -5.31 -3.74
C ARG A 49 -14.46 -4.36 -4.62
N VAL A 50 -14.54 -3.06 -4.36
CA VAL A 50 -13.69 -2.05 -5.00
C VAL A 50 -12.22 -2.31 -4.68
N VAL A 51 -11.89 -2.53 -3.41
CA VAL A 51 -10.52 -2.84 -2.95
C VAL A 51 -10.01 -4.14 -3.58
N SER A 52 -10.83 -5.21 -3.56
CA SER A 52 -10.48 -6.50 -4.17
C SER A 52 -10.18 -6.37 -5.66
N HIS A 53 -11.03 -5.67 -6.43
CA HIS A 53 -10.79 -5.48 -7.87
C HIS A 53 -9.50 -4.72 -8.17
N PHE A 54 -9.17 -3.70 -7.38
CA PHE A 54 -7.90 -3.00 -7.54
C PHE A 54 -6.72 -3.93 -7.27
N TYR A 55 -6.72 -4.60 -6.11
CA TYR A 55 -5.65 -5.49 -5.70
C TYR A 55 -5.42 -6.64 -6.68
N ASP A 56 -6.50 -7.25 -7.18
CA ASP A 56 -6.45 -8.34 -8.16
C ASP A 56 -5.87 -7.88 -9.51
N GLY A 57 -6.04 -6.60 -9.85
CA GLY A 57 -5.48 -5.98 -11.04
C GLY A 57 -4.02 -5.51 -10.91
N LEU A 58 -3.44 -5.51 -9.72
CA LEU A 58 -2.04 -5.09 -9.52
C LEU A 58 -1.04 -6.07 -10.12
N THR A 59 0.13 -5.53 -10.49
CA THR A 59 1.29 -6.36 -10.82
C THR A 59 1.73 -7.17 -9.59
N PRO A 60 2.35 -8.36 -9.77
CA PRO A 60 2.84 -9.17 -8.64
C PRO A 60 3.78 -8.40 -7.72
N LYS A 61 4.62 -7.53 -8.30
CA LYS A 61 5.57 -6.68 -7.56
C LYS A 61 4.84 -5.74 -6.60
N ASP A 62 3.87 -4.98 -7.10
CA ASP A 62 3.20 -3.97 -6.28
C ASP A 62 2.23 -4.62 -5.29
N ARG A 63 1.67 -5.77 -5.63
CA ARG A 63 0.94 -6.61 -4.68
C ARG A 63 1.83 -7.06 -3.52
N GLN A 64 3.02 -7.58 -3.81
CA GLN A 64 3.98 -7.98 -2.79
C GLN A 64 4.40 -6.80 -1.91
N PHE A 65 4.58 -5.62 -2.51
CA PHE A 65 4.89 -4.39 -1.76
C PHE A 65 3.77 -4.03 -0.77
N ILE A 66 2.51 -4.05 -1.20
CA ILE A 66 1.34 -3.82 -0.33
C ILE A 66 1.31 -4.83 0.82
N GLU A 67 1.49 -6.11 0.53
CA GLU A 67 1.51 -7.16 1.57
C GLU A 67 2.64 -6.93 2.56
N MET A 68 3.84 -6.57 2.09
CA MET A 68 4.97 -6.28 2.97
C MET A 68 4.70 -5.09 3.89
N MET A 69 4.10 -4.03 3.37
CA MET A 69 3.73 -2.83 4.12
C MET A 69 2.57 -3.08 5.10
N CYS A 70 1.74 -4.10 4.85
CA CYS A 70 0.61 -4.47 5.69
C CYS A 70 0.86 -5.74 6.53
N ASN A 71 2.11 -6.22 6.59
CA ASN A 71 2.49 -7.46 7.26
C ASN A 71 1.63 -8.68 6.87
N GLY A 72 1.24 -8.78 5.60
CA GLY A 72 0.42 -9.87 5.06
C GLY A 72 -1.07 -9.80 5.40
N ASN A 73 -1.53 -8.72 6.04
CA ASN A 73 -2.90 -8.61 6.54
C ASN A 73 -3.81 -7.70 5.72
N PHE A 74 -3.41 -7.33 4.50
CA PHE A 74 -4.14 -6.32 3.72
C PHE A 74 -5.59 -6.73 3.45
N MET A 75 -5.82 -7.98 3.04
CA MET A 75 -7.17 -8.50 2.75
C MET A 75 -8.06 -8.75 3.97
N TYR A 76 -7.52 -8.67 5.18
CA TYR A 76 -8.28 -8.82 6.42
C TYR A 76 -8.69 -7.48 7.04
N LYS A 77 -8.22 -6.36 6.47
CA LYS A 77 -8.59 -5.04 6.93
C LYS A 77 -10.06 -4.74 6.65
N ASP A 78 -10.62 -3.86 7.48
CA ASP A 78 -11.89 -3.23 7.16
C ASP A 78 -11.78 -2.50 5.82
N PRO A 79 -12.83 -2.50 4.99
CA PRO A 79 -12.74 -1.98 3.63
C PRO A 79 -12.36 -0.51 3.53
N GLU A 80 -12.82 0.29 4.50
CA GLU A 80 -12.48 1.70 4.67
C GLU A 80 -10.99 1.86 4.99
N ASP A 81 -10.48 1.11 5.99
CA ASP A 81 -9.06 1.12 6.36
C ASP A 81 -8.16 0.64 5.22
N ALA A 82 -8.60 -0.35 4.44
CA ALA A 82 -7.87 -0.85 3.28
C ALA A 82 -7.78 0.20 2.17
N PHE A 83 -8.85 0.98 1.96
CA PHE A 83 -8.87 2.07 1.00
C PHE A 83 -7.93 3.21 1.44
N ASP A 84 -8.01 3.62 2.70
CA ASP A 84 -7.12 4.65 3.27
C ASP A 84 -5.66 4.21 3.25
N PHE A 85 -5.39 2.93 3.51
CA PHE A 85 -4.05 2.36 3.40
C PHE A 85 -3.53 2.40 1.96
N LEU A 86 -4.37 2.15 0.95
CA LEU A 86 -3.96 2.28 -0.45
C LEU A 86 -3.64 3.73 -0.82
N ASP A 87 -4.42 4.69 -0.35
CA ASP A 87 -4.12 6.12 -0.52
C ASP A 87 -2.77 6.48 0.13
N GLU A 88 -2.58 6.03 1.37
CA GLU A 88 -1.34 6.22 2.10
C GLU A 88 -0.16 5.64 1.32
N ILE A 89 -0.18 4.35 0.99
CA ILE A 89 0.92 3.65 0.31
C ILE A 89 1.17 4.17 -1.10
N ALA A 90 0.15 4.59 -1.84
CA ALA A 90 0.31 5.23 -3.14
C ALA A 90 1.08 6.54 -3.00
N GLU A 91 0.65 7.47 -2.14
CA GLU A 91 1.35 8.73 -1.91
C GLU A 91 2.81 8.49 -1.52
N LYS A 92 3.00 7.46 -0.70
CA LYS A 92 4.24 7.16 -0.03
C LYS A 92 5.24 6.36 -0.86
N SER A 93 4.80 5.54 -1.81
CA SER A 93 5.60 4.57 -2.58
C SER A 93 7.01 5.02 -3.04
N HIS A 94 7.21 6.30 -3.35
CA HIS A 94 8.50 6.88 -3.73
C HIS A 94 9.56 6.87 -2.60
N ILE A 95 9.16 6.99 -1.34
CA ILE A 95 10.05 7.02 -0.16
C ILE A 95 10.50 5.58 0.17
N TRP A 96 9.58 4.62 0.20
CA TRP A 96 9.86 3.22 0.55
C TRP A 96 10.49 2.41 -0.59
N SER A 97 10.50 2.94 -1.82
CA SER A 97 11.26 2.33 -2.93
C SER A 97 12.77 2.57 -2.84
N THR A 98 13.23 3.38 -1.87
CA THR A 98 14.65 3.60 -1.61
C THR A 98 15.20 2.53 -0.64
N PRO A 99 16.43 2.00 -0.81
CA PRO A 99 16.95 0.91 0.03
C PRO A 99 17.23 1.28 1.50
N ASN A 100 16.91 2.50 1.94
CA ASN A 100 17.30 3.01 3.25
C ASN A 100 16.14 3.75 3.91
N THR A 101 15.29 3.03 4.64
CA THR A 101 14.69 3.44 5.93
C THR A 101 13.65 2.41 6.38
N PHE A 102 14.13 1.27 6.87
CA PHE A 102 13.46 0.61 7.99
C PHE A 102 14.25 0.96 9.25
N GLU A 103 14.06 2.17 9.76
CA GLU A 103 14.23 2.39 11.20
C GLU A 103 12.86 2.19 11.84
N PRO A 104 12.62 1.09 12.57
CA PRO A 104 11.44 0.98 13.39
C PRO A 104 11.58 1.96 14.56
N ASN A 105 10.83 3.06 14.48
CA ASN A 105 10.69 4.04 15.55
C ASN A 105 10.21 3.36 16.85
N SER A 106 11.16 2.98 17.70
CA SER A 106 10.89 2.49 19.05
C SER A 106 10.81 3.67 20.00
N GLN A 107 9.59 4.14 20.25
CA GLN A 107 9.32 5.05 21.37
C GLN A 107 8.18 4.51 22.25
N LYS A 108 8.55 3.71 23.25
CA LYS A 108 8.42 4.05 24.69
C LYS A 108 8.53 2.80 25.58
N ALA A 109 9.69 2.65 26.22
CA ALA A 109 9.76 2.25 27.62
C ALA A 109 10.91 3.03 28.26
N LYS A 110 10.57 3.94 29.17
CA LYS A 110 11.53 4.67 30.00
C LYS A 110 12.02 3.74 31.10
N SER A 111 13.32 3.45 31.13
CA SER A 111 14.01 3.13 32.38
C SER A 111 15.45 3.62 32.29
N SER A 112 15.71 4.71 33.00
CA SER A 112 17.02 5.31 33.23
C SER A 112 17.95 4.34 33.98
N ILE A 113 19.20 4.20 33.54
CA ILE A 113 20.42 4.03 34.37
C ILE A 113 21.60 4.59 33.54
N ASN A 114 22.44 5.38 34.22
CA ASN A 114 23.48 6.27 33.68
C ASN A 114 24.73 5.56 33.08
N PRO A 115 25.54 6.28 32.29
CA PRO A 115 26.71 5.75 31.59
C PRO A 115 27.93 5.71 32.51
N SER A 116 28.76 4.67 32.41
CA SER A 116 30.09 4.64 33.03
C SER A 116 31.03 3.74 32.24
N ASN A 117 32.09 4.38 31.73
CA ASN A 117 33.43 3.85 31.47
C ASN A 117 33.65 2.85 30.31
N GLY A 118 34.31 3.37 29.27
CA GLY A 118 35.74 3.09 29.12
C GLY A 118 36.12 1.88 28.26
N GLY A 119 36.41 2.16 26.99
CA GLY A 119 37.77 1.99 26.46
C GLY A 119 38.28 0.60 26.05
N ILE A 120 38.73 0.56 24.80
CA ILE A 120 39.96 -0.07 24.29
C ILE A 120 39.94 -1.58 24.02
N TYR A 121 40.08 -1.88 22.72
CA TYR A 121 40.43 -3.14 22.09
C TYR A 121 41.68 -3.80 22.70
N HIS A 122 41.66 -5.14 22.82
CA HIS A 122 42.85 -5.96 22.57
C HIS A 122 42.46 -7.36 22.11
N LEU A 123 42.95 -7.71 20.91
CA LEU A 123 43.09 -9.07 20.38
C LEU A 123 44.22 -9.80 21.13
N LYS A 124 44.00 -11.07 21.44
CA LYS A 124 45.07 -12.08 21.46
C LYS A 124 44.54 -13.38 20.86
N GLU A 125 45.13 -13.77 19.74
CA GLU A 125 45.22 -15.16 19.27
C GLU A 125 46.02 -15.96 20.31
N GLU A 126 45.58 -17.17 20.61
CA GLU A 126 46.39 -18.18 21.30
C GLU A 126 46.55 -19.40 20.36
N ASP A 127 47.81 -19.82 20.19
CA ASP A 127 48.29 -21.02 19.50
C ASP A 127 47.74 -22.33 20.10
#